data_AF-T0LIY8-F1
#
_entry.id   AF-T0LIY8-F1
#
_cell.length_a   1.000
_cell.length_b   1.000
_cell.length_c   1.000
_cell.angle_alpha   90.00
_cell.angle_beta   90.00
_cell.angle_gamma   90.00
#
_symmetry.space_group_name_H-M   'P 1'
#
loop_
_entity.id
_entity.type
_entity.pdbx_description
1 polymer ?
#
loop_
_entity_poly.entity_id
_entity_poly.type
_entity_poly.pdbx_seq_one_letter_code
_entity_poly.pdbx_strand_id
1 'polypeptide(L)'
;MPTDHNSLLYWYLEVREYFETPNTFTLSPPDLLEWMDGMPENWVKKIKAELKGKYPVFFRTDLASNKHEYNRSCIIHNEREIKSKIYNTLDFNFSVDLFPQHLVFRELLTPFSNFKAFDGLPIARELRVFVEKGKVTCVHRYWAHEVFVRDHWASFTIPDDWEKRWTKLYDIPKGEIIQIIGQIENDFSPALKEENWSVDFMYAYRGHSKSYRWFLIDMAQAEMSFHPEHSSDLIELNSMREVSE
;
A
#
# COMPACT_ATOMS: atom_id res chain seq x y z
N MET A 1 -18.68 10.73 -13.91
CA MET A 1 -18.56 10.73 -12.44
C MET A 1 -17.44 11.69 -12.07
N PRO A 2 -17.46 12.34 -10.90
CA PRO A 2 -16.31 13.08 -10.41
C PRO A 2 -15.08 12.17 -10.41
N THR A 3 -13.90 12.71 -10.69
CA THR A 3 -12.64 11.98 -10.56
C THR A 3 -12.46 11.61 -9.09
N ASP A 4 -12.25 10.33 -8.79
CA ASP A 4 -11.89 9.90 -7.44
C ASP A 4 -10.36 10.01 -7.27
N HIS A 5 -9.93 10.96 -6.44
CA HIS A 5 -8.52 11.24 -6.21
C HIS A 5 -7.82 10.13 -5.41
N ASN A 6 -8.58 9.28 -4.71
CA ASN A 6 -8.06 8.09 -4.03
C ASN A 6 -7.87 6.91 -4.97
N SER A 7 -8.42 6.97 -6.20
CA SER A 7 -8.15 5.96 -7.21
C SER A 7 -6.68 5.95 -7.57
N LEU A 8 -6.08 4.76 -7.53
CA LEU A 8 -4.72 4.52 -8.01
C LEU A 8 -4.48 5.09 -9.40
N LEU A 9 -5.48 5.03 -10.28
CA LEU A 9 -5.34 5.52 -11.65
C LEU A 9 -5.16 7.04 -11.72
N TYR A 10 -5.58 7.78 -10.70
CA TYR A 10 -5.37 9.22 -10.61
C TYR A 10 -3.91 9.55 -10.34
N TRP A 11 -3.35 9.04 -9.25
CA TRP A 11 -2.01 9.44 -8.78
C TRP A 11 -0.87 8.60 -9.39
N TYR A 12 -1.11 7.35 -9.81
CA TYR A 12 -0.02 6.46 -10.23
C TYR A 12 0.76 6.99 -11.43
N LEU A 13 0.07 7.55 -12.43
CA LEU A 13 0.72 8.12 -13.62
C LEU A 13 1.54 9.37 -13.29
N GLU A 14 1.12 10.13 -12.28
CA GLU A 14 1.77 11.37 -11.85
C GLU A 14 3.07 11.11 -11.08
N VAL A 15 3.20 9.95 -10.41
CA VAL A 15 4.34 9.66 -9.53
C VAL A 15 5.32 8.62 -10.09
N ARG A 16 4.88 7.71 -10.95
CA ARG A 16 5.69 6.54 -11.36
C ARG A 16 7.00 6.86 -12.09
N GLU A 17 7.12 8.05 -12.67
CA GLU A 17 8.35 8.50 -13.37
C GLU A 17 9.37 9.11 -12.40
N TYR A 18 8.93 9.50 -11.20
CA TYR A 18 9.75 10.16 -10.19
C TYR A 18 10.07 9.26 -9.00
N PHE A 19 9.19 8.31 -8.70
CA PHE A 19 9.30 7.39 -7.57
C PHE A 19 9.40 5.94 -8.06
N GLU A 20 10.20 5.14 -7.36
CA GLU A 20 10.13 3.69 -7.52
C GLU A 20 8.75 3.22 -7.07
N THR A 21 8.03 2.57 -7.97
CA THR A 21 6.70 2.01 -7.71
C THR A 21 6.67 0.55 -8.17
N PRO A 22 5.79 -0.29 -7.60
CA PRO A 22 5.55 -1.60 -8.16
C PRO A 22 5.13 -1.50 -9.63
N ASN A 23 5.72 -2.32 -10.50
CA ASN A 23 5.22 -2.53 -11.86
C ASN A 23 3.72 -2.86 -11.78
N THR A 24 2.88 -2.01 -12.37
CA THR A 24 1.43 -2.06 -12.22
C THR A 24 0.76 -2.17 -13.58
N PHE A 25 -0.28 -3.01 -13.67
CA PHE A 25 -1.23 -2.97 -14.77
C PHE A 25 -2.66 -3.03 -14.23
N THR A 26 -3.60 -2.49 -15.01
CA THR A 26 -4.99 -2.32 -14.59
C THR A 26 -5.94 -2.95 -15.60
N LEU A 27 -7.09 -3.40 -15.11
CA LEU A 27 -8.20 -3.87 -15.92
C LEU A 27 -9.47 -3.15 -15.49
N SER A 28 -10.24 -2.67 -16.47
CA SER A 28 -11.46 -1.88 -16.26
C SER A 28 -12.69 -2.65 -16.73
N PRO A 29 -13.26 -3.54 -15.90
CA PRO A 29 -14.53 -4.17 -16.20
C PRO A 29 -15.71 -3.18 -16.10
N PRO A 30 -16.83 -3.46 -16.78
CA PRO A 30 -17.95 -2.52 -16.86
C PRO A 30 -18.65 -2.30 -15.52
N ASP A 31 -18.82 -3.35 -14.72
CA ASP A 31 -19.41 -3.29 -13.38
C ASP A 31 -18.78 -4.36 -12.49
N LEU A 32 -18.16 -3.94 -11.38
CA LEU A 32 -17.54 -4.84 -10.40
C LEU A 32 -18.54 -5.31 -9.34
N LEU A 33 -19.63 -4.59 -9.12
CA LEU A 33 -20.66 -4.97 -8.15
C LEU A 33 -21.42 -6.22 -8.63
N GLU A 34 -21.72 -6.30 -9.92
CA GLU A 34 -22.35 -7.50 -10.53
C GLU A 34 -21.52 -8.78 -10.33
N TRP A 35 -20.20 -8.66 -10.09
CA TRP A 35 -19.34 -9.83 -9.88
C TRP A 35 -19.55 -10.50 -8.53
N MET A 36 -20.25 -9.85 -7.60
CA MET A 36 -20.66 -10.44 -6.33
C MET A 36 -21.65 -11.60 -6.54
N ASP A 37 -22.45 -11.56 -7.61
CA ASP A 37 -23.33 -12.67 -8.01
C ASP A 37 -22.61 -13.74 -8.85
N GLY A 38 -21.35 -13.48 -9.22
CA GLY A 38 -20.50 -14.40 -9.97
C GLY A 38 -19.72 -13.70 -11.07
N MET A 39 -18.39 -13.79 -10.98
CA MET A 39 -17.50 -13.22 -12.00
C MET A 39 -17.72 -13.86 -13.38
N PRO A 40 -17.98 -13.07 -14.45
CA PRO A 40 -18.15 -13.59 -15.79
C PRO A 40 -16.92 -14.36 -16.30
N GLU A 41 -17.14 -15.52 -16.94
CA GLU A 41 -16.05 -16.43 -17.33
C GLU A 41 -15.12 -15.84 -18.41
N ASN A 42 -15.62 -14.93 -19.26
CA ASN A 42 -14.79 -14.18 -20.20
C ASN A 42 -13.75 -13.29 -19.48
N TRP A 43 -14.13 -12.68 -18.36
CA TRP A 43 -13.22 -11.89 -17.54
C TRP A 43 -12.18 -12.74 -16.83
N VAL A 44 -12.58 -13.90 -16.31
CA VAL A 44 -11.64 -14.89 -15.72
C VAL A 44 -10.58 -15.29 -16.74
N LYS A 45 -10.98 -15.62 -17.98
CA LYS A 45 -10.07 -15.96 -19.06
C LYS A 45 -9.14 -14.81 -19.41
N LYS A 46 -9.66 -13.58 -19.48
CA LYS A 46 -8.87 -12.38 -19.73
C LYS A 46 -7.81 -12.16 -18.64
N ILE A 47 -8.20 -12.24 -17.37
CA ILE A 47 -7.28 -12.06 -16.23
C ILE A 47 -6.19 -13.14 -16.23
N LYS A 48 -6.56 -14.41 -16.49
CA LYS A 48 -5.58 -15.50 -16.64
C LYS A 48 -4.56 -15.22 -17.74
N ALA A 49 -5.03 -14.76 -18.91
CA ALA A 49 -4.14 -14.42 -20.02
C ALA A 49 -3.17 -13.30 -19.64
N GLU A 50 -3.66 -12.24 -18.98
CA GLU A 50 -2.84 -11.12 -18.53
C GLU A 50 -1.81 -11.49 -17.44
N LEU A 51 -2.15 -12.45 -16.57
CA LEU A 51 -1.29 -12.89 -15.47
C LEU A 51 -0.35 -14.05 -15.83
N LYS A 52 -0.43 -14.58 -17.05
CA LYS A 52 0.37 -15.73 -17.48
C LYS A 52 1.87 -15.45 -17.28
N GLY A 53 2.52 -16.25 -16.44
CA GLY A 53 3.94 -16.14 -16.14
C GLY A 53 4.33 -15.00 -15.19
N LYS A 54 3.37 -14.27 -14.61
CA LYS A 54 3.62 -13.14 -13.70
C LYS A 54 3.46 -13.48 -12.21
N TYR A 55 3.03 -14.69 -11.89
CA TYR A 55 2.80 -15.11 -10.50
C TYR A 55 4.09 -15.25 -9.68
N PRO A 56 4.05 -15.02 -8.35
CA PRO A 56 2.92 -14.43 -7.63
C PRO A 56 2.75 -12.92 -7.90
N VAL A 57 1.52 -12.42 -7.83
CA VAL A 57 1.21 -10.99 -7.98
C VAL A 57 0.52 -10.44 -6.74
N PHE A 58 0.75 -9.16 -6.46
CA PHE A 58 -0.07 -8.41 -5.51
C PHE A 58 -1.31 -7.87 -6.23
N PHE A 59 -2.48 -8.12 -5.69
CA PHE A 59 -3.76 -7.71 -6.23
C PHE A 59 -4.45 -6.74 -5.27
N ARG A 60 -5.03 -5.67 -5.83
CA ARG A 60 -5.89 -4.72 -5.15
C ARG A 60 -6.92 -4.16 -6.13
N THR A 61 -7.88 -3.41 -5.62
CA THR A 61 -8.69 -2.53 -6.46
C THR A 61 -7.97 -1.19 -6.61
N ASP A 62 -8.50 -0.29 -7.43
CA ASP A 62 -7.97 1.06 -7.50
C ASP A 62 -8.15 1.86 -6.22
N LEU A 63 -9.07 1.47 -5.33
CA LEU A 63 -9.32 2.17 -4.07
C LEU A 63 -8.61 1.52 -2.88
N ALA A 64 -8.64 0.20 -2.73
CA ALA A 64 -8.10 -0.46 -1.54
C ALA A 64 -7.67 -1.91 -1.76
N SER A 65 -6.90 -2.42 -0.81
CA SER A 65 -6.51 -3.82 -0.68
C SER A 65 -6.94 -4.36 0.68
N ASN A 66 -7.43 -5.59 0.75
CA ASN A 66 -7.79 -6.25 2.01
C ASN A 66 -6.55 -6.84 2.73
N LYS A 67 -5.60 -5.98 3.16
CA LYS A 67 -4.36 -6.43 3.80
C LYS A 67 -4.58 -7.21 5.10
N HIS A 68 -5.71 -7.00 5.77
CA HIS A 68 -6.05 -7.70 7.02
C HIS A 68 -6.31 -9.20 6.81
N GLU A 69 -6.70 -9.59 5.59
CA GLU A 69 -6.86 -10.99 5.16
C GLU A 69 -5.86 -11.35 4.05
N TYR A 70 -4.58 -11.08 4.28
CA TYR A 70 -3.56 -11.10 3.25
C TYR A 70 -3.51 -12.40 2.43
N ASN A 71 -3.42 -13.56 3.10
CA ASN A 71 -3.39 -14.85 2.42
C ASN A 71 -4.73 -15.21 1.76
N ARG A 72 -5.86 -14.58 2.12
CA ARG A 72 -7.16 -14.83 1.49
C ARG A 72 -7.53 -13.85 0.38
N SER A 73 -6.81 -12.73 0.22
CA SER A 73 -7.25 -11.66 -0.69
C SER A 73 -6.16 -11.12 -1.63
N CYS A 74 -5.11 -10.50 -1.08
CA CYS A 74 -4.25 -9.58 -1.82
C CYS A 74 -3.10 -10.24 -2.58
N ILE A 75 -2.85 -11.54 -2.40
CA ILE A 75 -1.80 -12.26 -3.13
C ILE A 75 -2.41 -13.36 -3.97
N ILE A 76 -2.11 -13.37 -5.27
CA ILE A 76 -2.51 -14.44 -6.19
C ILE A 76 -1.25 -15.23 -6.55
N HIS A 77 -1.16 -16.48 -6.09
CA HIS A 77 -0.01 -17.35 -6.38
C HIS A 77 -0.14 -18.11 -7.70
N ASN A 78 -1.36 -18.30 -8.19
CA ASN A 78 -1.62 -19.07 -9.41
C ASN A 78 -3.04 -18.81 -9.94
N GLU A 79 -3.32 -19.29 -11.15
CA GLU A 79 -4.59 -19.10 -11.85
C GLU A 79 -5.84 -19.63 -11.10
N ARG A 80 -5.68 -20.61 -10.20
CA ARG A 80 -6.82 -21.20 -9.47
C ARG A 80 -7.36 -20.27 -8.40
N GLU A 81 -6.55 -19.35 -7.92
CA GLU A 81 -6.88 -18.41 -6.84
C GLU A 81 -7.58 -17.14 -7.35
N ILE A 82 -7.51 -16.83 -8.65
CA ILE A 82 -8.01 -15.55 -9.20
C ILE A 82 -9.42 -15.22 -8.72
N LYS A 83 -10.37 -16.16 -8.86
CA LYS A 83 -11.78 -15.91 -8.54
C LYS A 83 -11.96 -15.55 -7.06
N SER A 84 -11.41 -16.38 -6.16
CA SER A 84 -11.59 -16.18 -4.72
C SER A 84 -10.87 -14.93 -4.21
N LYS A 85 -9.66 -14.65 -4.71
CA LYS A 85 -8.87 -13.47 -4.31
C LYS A 85 -9.54 -12.16 -4.72
N ILE A 86 -10.07 -12.13 -5.95
CA ILE A 86 -10.82 -10.97 -6.44
C ILE A 86 -12.10 -10.79 -5.64
N TYR A 87 -12.89 -11.86 -5.46
CA TYR A 87 -14.11 -11.81 -4.67
C TYR A 87 -13.85 -11.28 -3.25
N ASN A 88 -12.90 -11.84 -2.52
CA ASN A 88 -12.60 -11.44 -1.13
C ASN A 88 -12.11 -9.99 -1.01
N THR A 89 -11.51 -9.44 -2.07
CA THR A 89 -11.07 -8.04 -2.08
C THR A 89 -12.22 -7.11 -2.43
N LEU A 90 -13.08 -7.48 -3.38
CA LEU A 90 -14.29 -6.72 -3.73
C LEU A 90 -15.27 -6.68 -2.56
N ASP A 91 -15.53 -7.83 -1.94
CA ASP A 91 -16.37 -7.98 -0.75
C ASP A 91 -15.92 -7.04 0.37
N PHE A 92 -14.61 -7.00 0.64
CA PHE A 92 -14.02 -6.04 1.58
C PHE A 92 -14.28 -4.59 1.17
N ASN A 93 -13.98 -4.21 -0.08
CA ASN A 93 -14.17 -2.84 -0.55
C ASN A 93 -15.63 -2.40 -0.38
N PHE A 94 -16.58 -3.21 -0.84
CA PHE A 94 -18.01 -2.91 -0.72
C PHE A 94 -18.48 -2.89 0.74
N SER A 95 -17.93 -3.73 1.61
CA SER A 95 -18.24 -3.75 3.05
C SER A 95 -17.78 -2.50 3.80
N VAL A 96 -16.88 -1.70 3.21
CA VAL A 96 -16.43 -0.40 3.74
C VAL A 96 -16.86 0.76 2.84
N ASP A 97 -17.95 0.58 2.09
CA ASP A 97 -18.56 1.58 1.21
C ASP A 97 -17.62 2.15 0.12
N LEU A 98 -16.63 1.37 -0.31
CA LEU A 98 -15.78 1.67 -1.46
C LEU A 98 -16.30 0.96 -2.71
N PHE A 99 -16.52 1.72 -3.79
CA PHE A 99 -17.04 1.23 -5.05
C PHE A 99 -15.96 1.32 -6.15
N PRO A 100 -15.01 0.38 -6.17
CA PRO A 100 -13.92 0.41 -7.13
C PRO A 100 -14.42 0.22 -8.55
N GLN A 101 -13.70 0.81 -9.50
CA GLN A 101 -14.00 0.69 -10.93
C GLN A 101 -12.94 -0.13 -11.67
N HIS A 102 -11.79 -0.39 -11.03
CA HIS A 102 -10.67 -1.05 -11.66
C HIS A 102 -10.05 -2.14 -10.78
N LEU A 103 -9.62 -3.19 -11.45
CA LEU A 103 -8.75 -4.21 -10.87
C LEU A 103 -7.31 -3.81 -11.13
N VAL A 104 -6.46 -3.91 -10.11
CA VAL A 104 -5.06 -3.52 -10.18
C VAL A 104 -4.19 -4.70 -9.77
N PHE A 105 -3.28 -5.05 -10.66
CA PHE A 105 -2.31 -6.12 -10.45
C PHE A 105 -0.91 -5.51 -10.46
N ARG A 106 -0.13 -5.87 -9.45
CA ARG A 106 1.20 -5.34 -9.21
C ARG A 106 2.21 -6.46 -9.08
N GLU A 107 3.45 -6.18 -9.45
CA GLU A 107 4.56 -7.05 -9.06
C GLU A 107 4.56 -7.21 -7.54
N LEU A 108 4.84 -8.43 -7.08
CA LEU A 108 5.01 -8.68 -5.66
C LEU A 108 6.44 -8.29 -5.24
N LEU A 109 6.54 -7.19 -4.50
CA LEU A 109 7.79 -6.79 -3.85
C LEU A 109 8.10 -7.69 -2.66
N THR A 110 9.38 -7.88 -2.34
CA THR A 110 9.77 -8.58 -1.11
C THR A 110 10.09 -7.55 -0.02
N PRO A 111 9.22 -7.38 0.99
CA PRO A 111 9.41 -6.37 2.02
C PRO A 111 10.55 -6.70 2.97
N PHE A 112 11.22 -5.66 3.48
CA PHE A 112 12.05 -5.77 4.68
C PHE A 112 11.12 -5.98 5.88
N SER A 113 11.01 -7.22 6.34
CA SER A 113 10.03 -7.65 7.33
C SER A 113 10.68 -8.54 8.38
N ASN A 114 10.32 -8.36 9.65
CA ASN A 114 10.87 -9.11 10.79
C ASN A 114 9.87 -10.07 11.44
N PHE A 115 8.58 -9.94 11.12
CA PHE A 115 7.50 -10.83 11.57
C PHE A 115 6.32 -10.76 10.60
N LYS A 116 5.28 -11.55 10.88
CA LYS A 116 4.02 -11.52 10.14
C LYS A 116 2.88 -11.27 11.11
N ALA A 117 1.79 -10.67 10.63
CA ALA A 117 0.51 -10.55 11.29
C ALA A 117 -0.62 -10.71 10.26
N PHE A 118 -1.89 -10.46 10.61
CA PHE A 118 -2.98 -10.30 9.63
C PHE A 118 -3.06 -11.36 8.54
N ASP A 119 -3.35 -12.61 8.94
CA ASP A 119 -3.42 -13.74 8.02
C ASP A 119 -2.16 -13.89 7.14
N GLY A 120 -0.98 -13.75 7.76
CA GLY A 120 0.32 -14.01 7.15
C GLY A 120 0.95 -12.84 6.39
N LEU A 121 0.41 -11.62 6.50
CA LEU A 121 1.01 -10.39 6.00
C LEU A 121 2.40 -10.17 6.61
N PRO A 122 3.47 -10.07 5.80
CA PRO A 122 4.76 -9.59 6.28
C PRO A 122 4.64 -8.13 6.73
N ILE A 123 4.90 -7.87 8.01
CA ILE A 123 4.88 -6.50 8.53
C ILE A 123 6.19 -5.84 8.14
N ALA A 124 6.11 -5.01 7.11
CA ALA A 124 7.25 -4.35 6.52
C ALA A 124 7.63 -3.09 7.27
N ARG A 125 8.86 -2.63 7.03
CA ARG A 125 9.25 -1.25 7.27
C ARG A 125 8.48 -0.35 6.27
N GLU A 126 7.41 0.27 6.73
CA GLU A 126 6.51 1.12 5.94
C GLU A 126 6.34 2.50 6.58
N LEU A 127 6.47 3.56 5.80
CA LEU A 127 6.25 4.94 6.25
C LEU A 127 5.00 5.51 5.61
N ARG A 128 4.28 6.32 6.36
CA ARG A 128 3.19 7.16 5.88
C ARG A 128 3.61 8.62 5.98
N VAL A 129 3.63 9.33 4.86
CA VAL A 129 4.03 10.73 4.78
C VAL A 129 2.81 11.57 4.47
N PHE A 130 2.51 12.55 5.31
CA PHE A 130 1.46 13.52 5.02
C PHE A 130 2.06 14.76 4.36
N VAL A 131 1.37 15.21 3.32
CA VAL A 131 1.77 16.31 2.46
C VAL A 131 0.62 17.30 2.40
N GLU A 132 0.90 18.56 2.69
CA GLU A 132 -0.03 19.67 2.50
C GLU A 132 0.52 20.59 1.41
N LYS A 133 -0.19 20.70 0.29
CA LYS A 133 0.18 21.56 -0.83
C LYS A 133 1.64 21.42 -1.27
N GLY A 134 2.06 20.16 -1.48
CA GLY A 134 3.43 19.83 -1.88
C GLY A 134 4.49 19.97 -0.79
N LYS A 135 4.12 20.24 0.47
CA LYS A 135 5.03 20.29 1.62
C LYS A 135 4.78 19.15 2.60
N VAL A 136 5.83 18.46 3.01
CA VAL A 136 5.68 17.39 4.01
C VAL A 136 5.42 18.01 5.38
N THR A 137 4.33 17.61 6.01
CA THR A 137 3.87 18.11 7.31
C THR A 137 4.17 17.16 8.46
N CYS A 138 4.13 15.85 8.22
CA CYS A 138 4.53 14.82 9.18
C CYS A 138 4.89 13.50 8.49
N VAL A 139 5.68 12.68 9.18
CA VAL A 139 6.02 11.32 8.78
C VAL A 139 5.69 10.40 9.94
N HIS A 140 4.97 9.32 9.65
CA HIS A 140 4.50 8.35 10.61
C HIS A 140 4.92 6.94 10.24
N ARG A 141 4.98 6.08 11.25
CA ARG A 141 4.96 4.63 11.05
C ARG A 141 3.63 4.25 10.42
N TYR A 142 3.64 3.44 9.37
CA TYR A 142 2.38 3.01 8.73
C TYR A 142 1.59 2.08 9.66
N TRP A 143 2.28 1.09 10.26
CA TRP A 143 1.67 0.17 11.20
C TRP A 143 1.75 0.74 12.62
N ALA A 144 0.66 1.35 13.07
CA ALA A 144 0.46 1.77 14.45
C ALA A 144 0.68 0.59 15.43
N HIS A 145 1.21 0.86 16.63
CA HIS A 145 1.52 -0.20 17.60
C HIS A 145 0.27 -0.97 18.06
N GLU A 146 -0.82 -0.24 18.29
CA GLU A 146 -2.07 -0.76 18.85
C GLU A 146 -2.78 -1.77 17.97
N VAL A 147 -2.51 -1.78 16.65
CA VAL A 147 -3.12 -2.73 15.71
C VAL A 147 -2.70 -4.17 15.99
N PHE A 148 -1.54 -4.37 16.61
CA PHE A 148 -1.02 -5.70 16.98
C PHE A 148 -1.48 -6.14 18.37
N VAL A 149 -1.70 -5.19 19.29
CA VAL A 149 -2.22 -5.47 20.64
C VAL A 149 -3.65 -6.00 20.55
N ARG A 150 -4.43 -5.46 19.62
CA ARG A 150 -5.84 -5.79 19.39
C ARG A 150 -6.04 -6.84 18.30
N ASP A 151 -4.98 -7.52 17.86
CA ASP A 151 -5.07 -8.51 16.80
C ASP A 151 -5.90 -9.72 17.30
N HIS A 152 -7.22 -9.65 17.04
CA HIS A 152 -8.19 -10.68 17.35
C HIS A 152 -8.43 -11.61 16.14
N TRP A 153 -7.62 -11.52 15.08
CA TRP A 153 -7.76 -12.36 13.90
C TRP A 153 -7.24 -13.76 14.21
N ALA A 154 -8.15 -14.58 14.74
CA ALA A 154 -7.91 -15.89 15.36
C ALA A 154 -7.14 -16.94 14.51
N SER A 155 -6.90 -16.68 13.22
CA SER A 155 -6.17 -17.60 12.34
C SER A 155 -4.66 -17.40 12.34
N PHE A 156 -4.11 -16.35 12.97
CA PHE A 156 -2.66 -16.09 12.94
C PHE A 156 -2.09 -15.71 14.32
N THR A 157 -1.10 -16.47 14.80
CA THR A 157 -0.39 -16.17 16.04
C THR A 157 0.82 -15.28 15.75
N ILE A 158 0.78 -14.04 16.22
CA ILE A 158 1.95 -13.15 16.18
C ILE A 158 3.01 -13.63 17.20
N PRO A 159 4.32 -13.47 16.92
CA PRO A 159 5.36 -13.88 17.85
C PRO A 159 5.30 -13.11 19.18
N ASP A 160 5.65 -13.76 20.31
CA ASP A 160 5.68 -13.12 21.64
C ASP A 160 6.60 -11.89 21.71
N ASP A 161 7.63 -11.83 20.86
CA ASP A 161 8.60 -10.74 20.76
C ASP A 161 8.25 -9.71 19.67
N TRP A 162 7.00 -9.67 19.18
CA TRP A 162 6.57 -8.79 18.07
C TRP A 162 6.90 -7.31 18.32
N GLU A 163 6.76 -6.81 19.55
CA GLU A 163 7.01 -5.40 19.88
C GLU A 163 8.47 -5.00 19.66
N LYS A 164 9.41 -5.90 20.02
CA LYS A 164 10.85 -5.70 19.75
C LYS A 164 11.13 -5.73 18.26
N ARG A 165 10.48 -6.64 17.52
CA ARG A 165 10.63 -6.75 16.06
C ARG A 165 10.09 -5.54 15.34
N TRP A 166 8.94 -5.03 15.76
CA TRP A 166 8.31 -3.80 15.27
C TRP A 166 9.18 -2.58 15.53
N THR A 167 9.67 -2.40 16.76
CA THR A 167 10.59 -1.30 17.12
C THR A 167 11.82 -1.29 16.20
N LYS A 168 12.40 -2.47 15.93
CA LYS A 168 13.55 -2.63 15.03
C LYS A 168 13.24 -2.32 13.56
N LEU A 169 12.00 -2.55 13.09
CA LEU A 169 11.62 -2.19 11.72
C LEU A 169 11.74 -0.67 11.50
N TYR A 170 11.46 0.13 12.52
CA TYR A 170 11.47 1.58 12.46
C TYR A 170 12.77 2.24 12.95
N ASP A 171 13.83 1.46 13.16
CA ASP A 171 15.19 1.98 13.28
C ASP A 171 15.70 2.38 11.88
N ILE A 172 15.17 3.51 11.40
CA ILE A 172 15.40 4.06 10.07
C ILE A 172 16.40 5.21 10.19
N PRO A 173 17.51 5.20 9.43
CA PRO A 173 18.44 6.32 9.42
C PRO A 173 17.74 7.64 9.04
N LYS A 174 17.96 8.71 9.81
CA LYS A 174 17.38 10.03 9.54
C LYS A 174 17.59 10.51 8.10
N GLY A 175 18.76 10.23 7.53
CA GLY A 175 19.10 10.60 6.15
C GLY A 175 18.17 9.97 5.10
N GLU A 176 17.68 8.74 5.33
CA GLU A 176 16.71 8.11 4.41
C GLU A 176 15.35 8.82 4.46
N ILE A 177 14.92 9.25 5.64
CA ILE A 177 13.66 9.98 5.82
C ILE A 177 13.76 11.36 5.15
N ILE A 178 14.88 12.06 5.33
CA ILE A 178 15.15 13.35 4.67
C ILE A 178 15.15 13.19 3.15
N GLN A 179 15.69 12.10 2.61
CA GLN A 179 15.65 11.82 1.17
C GLN A 179 14.22 11.65 0.66
N ILE A 180 13.37 10.88 1.35
CA ILE A 180 11.96 10.71 1.00
C ILE A 180 11.24 12.07 1.01
N ILE A 181 11.44 12.87 2.06
CA ILE A 181 10.86 14.22 2.17
C ILE A 181 11.28 15.10 1.01
N GLY A 182 12.59 15.16 0.74
CA GLY A 182 13.14 15.97 -0.35
C GLY A 182 12.60 15.54 -1.71
N GLN A 183 12.48 14.24 -1.96
CA GLN A 183 11.91 13.71 -3.20
C GLN A 183 10.45 14.12 -3.38
N ILE A 184 9.62 14.02 -2.33
CA ILE A 184 8.21 14.47 -2.37
C ILE A 184 8.11 15.96 -2.68
N GLU A 185 8.81 16.81 -1.92
CA GLU A 185 8.68 18.26 -2.06
C GLU A 185 9.18 18.76 -3.43
N ASN A 186 10.17 18.08 -4.01
CA ASN A 186 10.73 18.44 -5.30
C ASN A 186 9.92 17.86 -6.47
N ASP A 187 9.62 16.57 -6.42
CA ASP A 187 9.23 15.79 -7.61
C ASP A 187 7.73 15.54 -7.75
N PHE A 188 6.91 15.92 -6.76
CA PHE A 188 5.46 15.92 -6.95
C PHE A 188 5.07 16.74 -8.19
N SER A 189 4.18 16.20 -9.02
CA SER A 189 3.67 16.94 -10.17
C SER A 189 2.90 18.19 -9.71
N PRO A 190 2.81 19.24 -10.55
CA PRO A 190 2.06 20.44 -10.18
C PRO A 190 0.62 20.15 -9.74
N ALA A 191 -0.04 19.14 -10.34
CA ALA A 191 -1.40 18.74 -9.96
C ALA A 191 -1.45 18.22 -8.51
N LEU A 192 -0.50 17.37 -8.12
CA LEU A 192 -0.43 16.84 -6.76
C LEU A 192 -0.05 17.90 -5.72
N LYS A 193 0.70 18.94 -6.11
CA LYS A 193 1.13 20.03 -5.22
C LYS A 193 0.02 20.98 -4.80
N GLU A 194 -1.15 20.96 -5.43
CA GLU A 194 -2.30 21.76 -5.00
C GLU A 194 -3.20 21.04 -3.98
N GLU A 195 -2.89 19.76 -3.69
CA GLU A 195 -3.72 18.87 -2.90
C GLU A 195 -3.02 18.39 -1.62
N ASN A 196 -3.78 17.73 -0.76
CA ASN A 196 -3.33 17.18 0.51
C ASN A 196 -3.32 15.65 0.45
N TRP A 197 -2.15 15.05 0.63
CA TRP A 197 -1.93 13.63 0.42
C TRP A 197 -1.44 12.92 1.67
N SER A 198 -1.83 11.67 1.80
CA SER A 198 -1.12 10.65 2.54
C SER A 198 -0.41 9.75 1.54
N VAL A 199 0.89 9.53 1.72
CA VAL A 199 1.76 8.82 0.78
C VAL A 199 2.46 7.69 1.52
N ASP A 200 2.20 6.46 1.10
CA ASP A 200 2.71 5.27 1.76
C ASP A 200 3.91 4.70 1.00
N PHE A 201 5.01 4.53 1.72
CA PHE A 201 6.25 3.94 1.24
C PHE A 201 6.54 2.62 1.93
N MET A 202 7.07 1.66 1.18
CA MET A 202 7.53 0.38 1.71
C MET A 202 9.00 0.15 1.36
N TYR A 203 9.80 -0.21 2.37
CA TYR A 203 11.18 -0.62 2.17
C TYR A 203 11.24 -2.08 1.73
N ALA A 204 11.61 -2.33 0.49
CA ALA A 204 11.52 -3.64 -0.16
C ALA A 204 12.59 -3.83 -1.22
N TYR A 205 12.71 -5.04 -1.77
CA TYR A 205 13.46 -5.28 -3.00
C TYR A 205 12.57 -5.90 -4.09
N ARG A 206 12.96 -5.67 -5.35
CA ARG A 206 12.32 -6.20 -6.55
C ARG A 206 13.05 -7.44 -7.04
N GLY A 207 12.30 -8.52 -7.33
CA GLY A 207 12.83 -9.72 -7.99
C GLY A 207 14.02 -10.34 -7.23
N HIS A 208 15.13 -10.58 -7.92
CA HIS A 208 16.34 -11.12 -7.32
C HIS A 208 17.35 -10.05 -6.86
N SER A 209 16.98 -8.77 -6.94
CA SER A 209 17.81 -7.70 -6.37
C SER A 209 17.94 -7.94 -4.87
N LYS A 210 19.17 -8.00 -4.35
CA LYS A 210 19.41 -8.10 -2.90
C LYS A 210 19.60 -6.73 -2.25
N SER A 211 19.24 -5.64 -2.94
CA SER A 211 19.29 -4.28 -2.41
C SER A 211 17.89 -3.78 -2.09
N TYR A 212 17.64 -3.46 -0.82
CA TYR A 212 16.40 -2.81 -0.40
C TYR A 212 16.39 -1.33 -0.83
N ARG A 213 15.20 -0.83 -1.16
CA ARG A 213 14.90 0.55 -1.55
C ARG A 213 13.50 0.92 -1.09
N TRP A 214 13.21 2.20 -1.02
CA TRP A 214 11.86 2.70 -0.75
C TRP A 214 11.03 2.71 -2.03
N PHE A 215 9.85 2.09 -1.97
CA PHE A 215 8.86 2.08 -3.04
C PHE A 215 7.62 2.84 -2.57
N LEU A 216 7.12 3.77 -3.38
CA LEU A 216 5.80 4.36 -3.17
C LEU A 216 4.77 3.30 -3.55
N ILE A 217 3.98 2.86 -2.57
CA ILE A 217 3.02 1.76 -2.71
C ILE A 217 1.57 2.22 -2.65
N ASP A 218 1.27 3.37 -2.05
CA ASP A 218 -0.09 3.89 -2.01
C ASP A 218 -0.14 5.41 -1.85
N MET A 219 -1.24 6.00 -2.30
CA MET A 219 -1.60 7.38 -2.00
C MET A 219 -3.11 7.49 -1.81
N ALA A 220 -3.51 8.36 -0.90
CA ALA A 220 -4.89 8.74 -0.67
C ALA A 220 -4.94 10.20 -0.20
N GLN A 221 -6.11 10.83 -0.26
CA GLN A 221 -6.32 12.14 0.33
C GLN A 221 -6.02 12.07 1.84
N ALA A 222 -5.33 13.09 2.34
CA ALA A 222 -4.87 13.14 3.72
C ALA A 222 -6.02 12.97 4.72
N GLU A 223 -7.17 13.60 4.46
CA GLU A 223 -8.36 13.56 5.32
C GLU A 223 -9.05 12.18 5.38
N MET A 224 -8.82 11.34 4.37
CA MET A 224 -9.38 9.98 4.27
C MET A 224 -8.42 8.92 4.82
N SER A 225 -7.25 9.33 5.29
CA SER A 225 -6.19 8.43 5.74
C SER A 225 -6.10 8.38 7.25
N PHE A 226 -5.82 7.20 7.81
CA PHE A 226 -5.54 7.08 9.23
C PHE A 226 -4.32 7.93 9.60
N HIS A 227 -4.55 8.90 10.47
CA HIS A 227 -3.56 9.80 11.02
C HIS A 227 -3.51 9.60 12.55
N PRO A 228 -2.48 8.95 13.10
CA PRO A 228 -2.38 8.80 14.55
C PRO A 228 -2.17 10.18 15.20
N GLU A 229 -2.64 10.34 16.44
CA GLU A 229 -2.32 11.55 17.21
C GLU A 229 -0.79 11.71 17.28
N HIS A 230 -0.30 12.96 17.19
CA HIS A 230 1.11 13.31 16.97
C HIS A 230 2.11 12.84 18.07
N SER A 231 1.68 12.03 19.03
CA SER A 231 2.44 11.67 20.22
C SER A 231 2.99 10.22 20.25
N SER A 232 2.40 9.25 19.54
CA SER A 232 2.82 7.84 19.62
C SER A 232 3.71 7.36 18.47
N ASP A 233 3.42 7.83 17.24
CA ASP A 233 4.02 7.30 16.01
C ASP A 233 4.60 8.37 15.08
N LEU A 234 4.64 9.62 15.53
CA LEU A 234 5.28 10.70 14.82
C LEU A 234 6.80 10.52 14.81
N ILE A 235 7.38 10.62 13.62
CA ILE A 235 8.81 10.81 13.44
C ILE A 235 9.05 12.32 13.39
N GLU A 236 9.54 12.91 14.48
CA GLU A 236 9.64 14.36 14.65
C GLU A 236 10.49 15.03 13.56
N LEU A 237 9.82 15.79 12.67
CA LEU A 237 10.46 16.49 11.54
C LEU A 237 11.35 17.66 11.97
N ASN A 238 10.99 18.36 13.05
CA ASN A 238 11.71 19.55 13.52
C ASN A 238 13.14 19.20 13.96
N SER A 239 13.36 18.02 14.55
CA SER A 239 14.71 17.53 14.92
C SER A 239 15.54 17.00 13.73
N MET A 240 14.97 16.99 12.52
CA MET A 240 15.61 16.46 11.30
C MET A 240 16.05 17.56 10.33
N ARG A 241 15.31 18.68 10.27
CA ARG A 241 15.66 19.83 9.42
C ARG A 241 16.83 20.66 9.97
N GLU A 242 17.10 20.59 11.27
CA GLU A 242 18.23 21.27 11.93
C GLU A 242 19.60 20.62 11.68
N VAL A 243 19.67 19.43 11.07
CA VAL A 243 20.93 18.70 10.80
C VAL A 243 21.41 18.90 9.34
N SER A 244 20.64 19.63 8.53
CA SER A 244 20.92 19.88 7.11
C SER A 244 21.40 21.30 6.78
N GLU A 245 21.69 22.12 7.79
CA GLU A 245 22.39 23.41 7.67
C GLU A 245 23.85 23.29 8.15
#